data_AF-A0A2E3QWJ4-F1
#
_entry.id   AF-A0A2E3QWJ4-F1
#
_cell.length_a   1.000
_cell.length_b   1.000
_cell.length_c   1.000
_cell.angle_alpha   90.00
_cell.angle_beta   90.00
_cell.angle_gamma   90.00
#
_symmetry.space_group_name_H-M   'P 1'
#
loop_
_entity.id
_entity.type
_entity.pdbx_description
1 polymer ?
#
loop_
_entity_poly.entity_id
_entity_poly.type
_entity_poly.pdbx_seq_one_letter_code
_entity_poly.pdbx_strand_id
1 'polypeptide(L)'
;MSFPRIAPLTASPALDATDPLTDQAARWAEHVLRTAPHLPPAYVTRKALDAVAFSLRHGLRSLSVPSKLVGVARHQPAVEALVRTHDLPLALRPRLVVSVTRDAPGGPERILAFAPQRDRSLARLGHVQPKHALWLAPLLGGRDGRPAASLRLVEVTGLGRRAEGRPVTLGVNVRMTGIASIGSHAAANDGGGERPAVLAVRLWRDADGTARMTCPHVARHSPTGPQWGYRGSGPADCARSVLLALVDEATAEAHYQAFKDDVIAVLPKHGAVIQRTAVLAWLAGQTTPALRSAA
;
A
#
# COMPACT_ATOMS: atom_id res chain seq x y z
N MET A 1 16.00 46.46 24.70
CA MET A 1 16.44 45.04 24.61
C MET A 1 16.24 44.61 23.16
N SER A 2 17.35 44.31 22.47
CA SER A 2 17.36 44.03 21.03
C SER A 2 17.11 42.54 20.80
N PHE A 3 16.06 42.19 20.04
CA PHE A 3 15.84 40.80 19.62
C PHE A 3 16.88 40.42 18.55
N PRO A 4 17.47 39.22 18.61
CA PRO A 4 18.41 38.79 17.58
C PRO A 4 17.67 38.62 16.25
N ARG A 5 18.21 39.24 15.19
CA ARG A 5 17.81 39.00 13.81
C ARG A 5 18.06 37.53 13.48
N ILE A 6 17.00 36.77 13.29
CA ILE A 6 17.05 35.41 12.74
C ILE A 6 17.54 35.55 11.30
N ALA A 7 18.70 34.97 10.99
CA ALA A 7 19.20 34.86 9.62
C ALA A 7 18.17 34.10 8.76
N PRO A 8 17.95 34.47 7.49
CA PRO A 8 17.07 33.71 6.62
C PRO A 8 17.63 32.29 6.52
N LEU A 9 16.82 31.31 6.94
CA LEU A 9 17.14 29.90 6.76
C LEU A 9 17.38 29.66 5.27
N THR A 10 18.65 29.47 4.93
CA THR A 10 19.08 28.98 3.63
C THR A 10 18.25 27.75 3.28
N ALA A 11 17.65 27.77 2.09
CA ALA A 11 16.80 26.70 1.57
C ALA A 11 17.38 25.33 1.94
N SER A 12 16.62 24.57 2.74
CA SER A 12 17.00 23.23 3.14
C SER A 12 17.20 22.38 1.88
N PRO A 13 18.32 21.64 1.76
CA PRO A 13 18.63 20.92 0.54
C PRO A 13 17.62 19.79 0.31
N ALA A 14 17.10 19.73 -0.91
CA ALA A 14 16.28 18.67 -1.53
C ALA A 14 14.88 18.41 -0.94
N LEU A 15 13.88 18.97 -1.61
CA LEU A 15 12.44 18.67 -1.54
C LEU A 15 12.05 17.27 -2.09
N ASP A 16 12.90 16.24 -2.04
CA ASP A 16 12.87 15.14 -3.03
C ASP A 16 12.91 13.68 -2.52
N ALA A 17 12.56 13.37 -1.28
CA ALA A 17 12.39 11.97 -0.87
C ALA A 17 10.93 11.65 -0.55
N THR A 18 10.13 11.42 -1.59
CA THR A 18 8.93 10.59 -1.46
C THR A 18 9.31 9.25 -0.83
N ASP A 19 8.50 8.76 0.12
CA ASP A 19 8.70 7.44 0.71
C ASP A 19 8.79 6.39 -0.41
N PRO A 20 9.88 5.60 -0.51
CA PRO A 20 10.10 4.68 -1.61
C PRO A 20 8.97 3.65 -1.77
N LEU A 21 8.21 3.35 -0.72
CA LEU A 21 7.02 2.50 -0.83
C LEU A 21 5.83 3.23 -1.47
N THR A 22 5.66 4.51 -1.15
CA THR A 22 4.63 5.36 -1.74
C THR A 22 4.89 5.57 -3.24
N ASP A 23 6.14 5.76 -3.64
CA ASP A 23 6.52 5.84 -5.06
C ASP A 23 6.27 4.53 -5.81
N GLN A 24 6.68 3.41 -5.22
CA GLN A 24 6.38 2.08 -5.77
C GLN A 24 4.87 1.86 -5.89
N ALA A 25 4.08 2.37 -4.94
CA ALA A 25 2.63 2.27 -4.96
C ALA A 25 1.97 3.10 -6.05
N ALA A 26 2.46 4.31 -6.28
CA ALA A 26 2.00 5.15 -7.38
C ALA A 26 2.31 4.51 -8.74
N ARG A 27 3.56 4.08 -8.96
CA ARG A 27 3.96 3.40 -10.20
C ARG A 27 3.19 2.11 -10.44
N TRP A 28 2.95 1.33 -9.38
CA TRP A 28 2.10 0.15 -9.44
C TRP A 28 0.65 0.52 -9.83
N ALA A 29 0.07 1.55 -9.21
CA ALA A 29 -1.30 1.98 -9.48
C ALA A 29 -1.47 2.45 -10.93
N GLU A 30 -0.54 3.26 -11.43
CA GLU A 30 -0.51 3.71 -12.82
C GLU A 30 -0.42 2.54 -13.80
N HIS A 31 0.48 1.58 -13.53
CA HIS A 31 0.60 0.37 -14.34
C HIS A 31 -0.72 -0.43 -14.39
N VAL A 32 -1.40 -0.59 -13.25
CA VAL A 32 -2.69 -1.29 -13.16
C VAL A 32 -3.76 -0.55 -13.96
N LEU A 33 -3.85 0.78 -13.85
CA LEU A 33 -4.85 1.56 -14.58
C LEU A 33 -4.63 1.50 -16.09
N ARG A 34 -3.37 1.48 -16.53
CA ARG A 34 -3.02 1.33 -17.95
C ARG A 34 -3.34 -0.06 -18.50
N THR A 35 -3.07 -1.12 -17.73
CA THR A 35 -3.22 -2.52 -18.19
C THR A 35 -4.61 -3.10 -17.92
N ALA A 36 -5.36 -2.51 -17.01
CA ALA A 36 -6.70 -2.92 -16.62
C ALA A 36 -7.61 -1.68 -16.45
N PRO A 37 -7.89 -0.91 -17.51
CA PRO A 37 -8.63 0.36 -17.44
C PRO A 37 -10.09 0.19 -16.99
N HIS A 38 -10.62 -1.03 -17.03
CA HIS A 38 -11.95 -1.37 -16.51
C HIS A 38 -12.01 -1.39 -14.97
N LEU A 39 -10.87 -1.36 -14.26
CA LEU A 39 -10.85 -1.28 -12.81
C LEU A 39 -11.11 0.16 -12.35
N PRO A 40 -12.04 0.41 -11.40
CA PRO A 40 -12.28 1.75 -10.90
C PRO A 40 -11.01 2.37 -10.29
N PRO A 41 -10.65 3.63 -10.61
CA PRO A 41 -9.47 4.29 -10.04
C PRO A 41 -9.46 4.28 -8.51
N ALA A 42 -10.60 4.55 -7.88
CA ALA A 42 -10.74 4.49 -6.42
C ALA A 42 -10.41 3.10 -5.83
N TYR A 43 -10.73 2.02 -6.54
CA TYR A 43 -10.37 0.66 -6.12
C TYR A 43 -8.86 0.43 -6.20
N VAL A 44 -8.21 0.87 -7.29
CA VAL A 44 -6.76 0.75 -7.47
C VAL A 44 -6.02 1.57 -6.41
N THR A 45 -6.43 2.81 -6.18
CA THR A 45 -5.92 3.68 -5.13
C THR A 45 -6.03 3.03 -3.74
N ARG A 46 -7.21 2.53 -3.37
CA ARG A 46 -7.40 1.85 -2.07
C ARG A 46 -6.43 0.69 -1.92
N LYS A 47 -6.26 -0.11 -2.97
CA LYS A 47 -5.37 -1.27 -2.97
C LYS A 47 -3.89 -0.89 -2.90
N ALA A 48 -3.47 0.20 -3.54
CA ALA A 48 -2.11 0.75 -3.44
C ALA A 48 -1.80 1.11 -1.99
N LEU A 49 -2.75 1.78 -1.33
CA LEU A 49 -2.62 2.23 0.04
C LEU A 49 -2.59 1.07 1.04
N ASP A 50 -3.45 0.07 0.85
CA ASP A 50 -3.42 -1.15 1.63
C ASP A 50 -2.09 -1.90 1.49
N ALA A 51 -1.47 -1.83 0.30
CA ALA A 51 -0.15 -2.41 0.05
C ALA A 51 0.96 -1.64 0.78
N VAL A 52 0.93 -0.30 0.78
CA VAL A 52 1.89 0.53 1.54
C VAL A 52 1.77 0.26 3.04
N ALA A 53 0.55 0.33 3.58
CA ALA A 53 0.30 0.11 5.00
C ALA A 53 0.75 -1.28 5.45
N PHE A 54 0.52 -2.29 4.61
CA PHE A 54 1.01 -3.65 4.87
C PHE A 54 2.54 -3.72 4.84
N SER A 55 3.19 -3.17 3.80
CA SER A 55 4.65 -3.18 3.69
C SER A 55 5.31 -2.54 4.90
N LEU A 56 4.79 -1.39 5.36
CA LEU A 56 5.29 -0.69 6.54
C LEU A 56 5.12 -1.53 7.82
N ARG A 57 3.93 -2.09 8.07
CA ARG A 57 3.68 -2.95 9.25
C ARG A 57 4.59 -4.17 9.35
N HIS A 58 5.06 -4.67 8.21
CA HIS A 58 5.94 -5.83 8.13
C HIS A 58 7.41 -5.47 7.88
N GLY A 59 7.80 -4.19 7.99
CA GLY A 59 9.19 -3.75 7.81
C GLY A 59 9.76 -4.04 6.42
N LEU A 60 8.92 -4.10 5.38
CA LEU A 60 9.33 -4.41 4.03
C LEU A 60 9.90 -3.18 3.32
N ARG A 61 11.01 -3.36 2.59
CA ARG A 61 11.66 -2.31 1.81
C ARG A 61 11.11 -2.17 0.38
N SER A 62 10.18 -3.03 -0.02
CA SER A 62 9.49 -2.98 -1.31
C SER A 62 7.99 -3.15 -1.11
N LEU A 63 7.22 -2.53 -1.99
CA LEU A 63 5.77 -2.59 -1.94
C LEU A 63 5.31 -4.06 -2.06
N SER A 64 4.30 -4.43 -1.27
CA SER A 64 3.75 -5.77 -1.26
C SER A 64 2.23 -5.76 -1.42
N VAL A 65 1.78 -6.17 -2.61
CA VAL A 65 0.38 -6.05 -3.00
C VAL A 65 -0.40 -7.32 -2.65
N PRO A 66 -1.53 -7.20 -1.93
CA PRO A 66 -2.39 -8.35 -1.60
C PRO A 66 -3.12 -8.89 -2.81
N SER A 67 -3.28 -10.21 -2.83
CA SER A 67 -4.14 -10.93 -3.74
C SER A 67 -4.67 -12.20 -3.07
N LYS A 68 -5.50 -12.96 -3.80
CA LYS A 68 -6.01 -14.25 -3.38
C LYS A 68 -5.89 -15.25 -4.52
N LEU A 69 -5.79 -16.52 -4.16
CA LEU A 69 -5.94 -17.61 -5.11
C LEU A 69 -7.41 -17.96 -5.29
N VAL A 70 -7.76 -18.29 -6.52
CA VAL A 70 -9.07 -18.77 -6.96
C VAL A 70 -8.90 -20.18 -7.51
N GLY A 71 -9.98 -20.98 -7.49
CA GLY A 71 -9.93 -22.39 -7.90
C GLY A 71 -9.36 -23.33 -6.83
N VAL A 72 -9.08 -22.83 -5.62
CA VAL A 72 -8.50 -23.58 -4.50
C VAL A 72 -9.33 -24.77 -4.04
N ALA A 73 -10.65 -24.78 -4.31
CA ALA A 73 -11.55 -25.87 -3.95
C ALA A 73 -11.15 -27.22 -4.60
N ARG A 74 -10.57 -27.19 -5.80
CA ARG A 74 -10.08 -28.40 -6.50
C ARG A 74 -8.73 -28.90 -5.98
N HIS A 75 -8.12 -28.15 -5.08
CA HIS A 75 -6.74 -28.35 -4.63
C HIS A 75 -6.62 -28.33 -3.09
N GLN A 76 -7.71 -28.64 -2.38
CA GLN A 76 -7.73 -28.60 -0.91
C GLN A 76 -6.61 -29.44 -0.25
N PRO A 77 -6.25 -30.66 -0.72
CA PRO A 77 -5.12 -31.38 -0.14
C PRO A 77 -3.79 -30.61 -0.16
N ALA A 78 -3.54 -29.83 -1.22
CA ALA A 78 -2.35 -28.99 -1.32
C ALA A 78 -2.45 -27.73 -0.44
N VAL A 79 -3.65 -27.15 -0.31
CA VAL A 79 -3.92 -26.02 0.59
C VAL A 79 -3.77 -26.43 2.06
N GLU A 80 -4.22 -27.63 2.42
CA GLU A 80 -4.05 -28.24 3.74
C GLU A 80 -2.58 -28.34 4.14
N ALA A 81 -1.70 -28.71 3.20
CA ALA A 81 -0.26 -28.78 3.45
C ALA A 81 0.33 -27.41 3.85
N LEU A 82 -0.25 -26.30 3.37
CA LEU A 82 0.20 -24.94 3.71
C LEU A 82 -0.14 -24.51 5.13
N VAL A 83 -1.13 -25.13 5.78
CA VAL A 83 -1.54 -24.81 7.15
C VAL A 83 -0.36 -24.91 8.12
N ARG A 84 0.53 -25.89 7.92
CA ARG A 84 1.73 -26.07 8.75
C ARG A 84 2.71 -24.90 8.70
N THR A 85 2.62 -24.07 7.67
CA THR A 85 3.46 -22.88 7.48
C THR A 85 2.71 -21.58 7.74
N HIS A 86 1.41 -21.66 8.06
CA HIS A 86 0.54 -20.49 8.22
C HIS A 86 0.97 -19.59 9.37
N ASP A 87 1.41 -20.16 10.49
CA ASP A 87 1.78 -19.40 11.68
C ASP A 87 3.23 -18.91 11.68
N LEU A 88 4.03 -19.30 10.67
CA LEU A 88 5.40 -18.84 10.55
C LEU A 88 5.45 -17.33 10.27
N PRO A 89 6.51 -16.61 10.67
CA PRO A 89 6.78 -15.26 10.19
C PRO A 89 6.79 -15.21 8.65
N LEU A 90 6.26 -14.13 8.05
CA LEU A 90 6.11 -13.99 6.58
C LEU A 90 7.41 -14.26 5.80
N ALA A 91 8.56 -13.88 6.36
CA ALA A 91 9.88 -14.10 5.77
C ALA A 91 10.22 -15.60 5.63
N LEU A 92 9.71 -16.44 6.53
CA LEU A 92 9.93 -17.88 6.58
C LEU A 92 8.83 -18.69 5.86
N ARG A 93 7.78 -18.03 5.37
CA ARG A 93 6.70 -18.68 4.61
C ARG A 93 7.15 -19.06 3.20
N PRO A 94 6.61 -20.15 2.64
CA PRO A 94 7.02 -20.62 1.32
C PRO A 94 6.78 -19.57 0.24
N ARG A 95 7.77 -19.45 -0.65
CA ARG A 95 7.60 -18.77 -1.94
C ARG A 95 6.85 -19.72 -2.86
N LEU A 96 5.78 -19.22 -3.45
CA LEU A 96 5.00 -19.98 -4.40
C LEU A 96 5.68 -19.89 -5.77
N VAL A 97 5.77 -21.03 -6.45
CA VAL A 97 6.18 -21.07 -7.86
C VAL A 97 4.98 -20.65 -8.69
N VAL A 98 5.21 -19.85 -9.73
CA VAL A 98 4.14 -19.32 -10.55
C VAL A 98 4.43 -19.54 -12.03
N SER A 99 3.37 -19.80 -12.78
CA SER A 99 3.43 -19.98 -14.22
C SER A 99 2.33 -19.15 -14.87
N VAL A 100 2.70 -18.36 -15.88
CA VAL A 100 1.74 -17.65 -16.72
C VAL A 100 1.31 -18.60 -17.84
N THR A 101 0.01 -18.77 -18.02
CA THR A 101 -0.59 -19.62 -19.05
C THR A 101 -1.72 -18.87 -19.75
N ARG A 102 -2.10 -19.33 -20.93
CA ARG A 102 -3.26 -18.84 -21.69
C ARG A 102 -4.14 -20.03 -22.01
N ASP A 103 -5.45 -19.87 -21.84
CA ASP A 103 -6.40 -20.94 -22.14
C ASP A 103 -6.49 -21.23 -23.65
N ALA A 104 -6.21 -20.22 -24.48
CA ALA A 104 -6.16 -20.30 -25.95
C ALA A 104 -5.21 -19.21 -26.49
N PRO A 105 -4.70 -19.33 -27.74
CA PRO A 105 -3.98 -18.24 -28.40
C PRO A 105 -4.81 -16.94 -28.37
N GLY A 106 -4.22 -15.84 -27.90
CA GLY A 106 -4.92 -14.56 -27.72
C GLY A 106 -5.89 -14.49 -26.53
N GLY A 107 -6.10 -15.60 -25.81
CA GLY A 107 -6.93 -15.65 -24.60
C GLY A 107 -6.31 -14.94 -23.39
N PRO A 108 -7.11 -14.71 -22.33
CA PRO A 108 -6.65 -14.03 -21.12
C PRO A 108 -5.57 -14.84 -20.40
N GLU A 109 -4.54 -14.13 -19.92
CA GLU A 109 -3.49 -14.75 -19.13
C GLU A 109 -4.01 -15.16 -17.75
N ARG A 110 -3.60 -16.35 -17.33
CA ARG A 110 -3.82 -16.89 -15.99
C ARG A 110 -2.47 -17.15 -15.34
N ILE A 111 -2.38 -16.80 -14.06
CA ILE A 111 -1.17 -17.04 -13.29
C ILE A 111 -1.46 -18.18 -12.34
N LEU A 112 -1.00 -19.37 -12.69
CA LEU A 112 -1.10 -20.56 -11.86
C LEU A 112 -0.11 -20.44 -10.70
N ALA A 113 -0.52 -20.86 -9.50
CA ALA A 113 0.31 -20.86 -8.31
C ALA A 113 0.52 -22.29 -7.80
N PHE A 114 1.75 -22.61 -7.45
CA PHE A 114 2.19 -23.92 -7.00
C PHE A 114 2.97 -23.82 -5.69
N ALA A 115 2.70 -24.74 -4.77
CA ALA A 115 3.47 -24.93 -3.55
C ALA A 115 4.59 -25.96 -3.80
N PRO A 116 5.87 -25.60 -3.55
CA PRO A 116 6.94 -26.59 -3.55
C PRO A 116 6.74 -27.60 -2.43
N GLN A 117 6.95 -28.87 -2.73
CA GLN A 117 6.84 -29.99 -1.81
C GLN A 117 8.24 -30.48 -1.37
N ARG A 118 8.29 -31.28 -0.29
CA ARG A 118 9.56 -31.83 0.23
C ARG A 118 10.28 -32.75 -0.77
N ASP A 119 9.52 -33.45 -1.60
CA ASP A 119 10.00 -34.32 -2.68
C ASP A 119 10.41 -33.55 -3.95
N ARG A 120 10.48 -32.22 -3.87
CA ARG A 120 10.76 -31.29 -4.99
C ARG A 120 9.67 -31.23 -6.05
N SER A 121 8.53 -31.90 -5.86
CA SER A 121 7.36 -31.74 -6.73
C SER A 121 6.66 -30.40 -6.50
N LEU A 122 5.80 -30.01 -7.45
CA LEU A 122 5.02 -28.78 -7.39
C LEU A 122 3.53 -29.11 -7.27
N ALA A 123 2.93 -28.81 -6.13
CA ALA A 123 1.50 -29.01 -5.93
C ALA A 123 0.73 -27.76 -6.38
N ARG A 124 -0.20 -27.92 -7.32
CA ARG A 124 -1.05 -26.82 -7.78
C ARG A 124 -1.97 -26.38 -6.65
N LEU A 125 -2.02 -25.07 -6.39
CA LEU A 125 -2.90 -24.46 -5.39
C LEU A 125 -4.13 -23.81 -6.01
N GLY A 126 -4.01 -23.34 -7.26
CA GLY A 126 -5.04 -22.59 -7.96
C GLY A 126 -4.43 -21.57 -8.90
N HIS A 127 -5.09 -20.45 -9.09
CA HIS A 127 -4.57 -19.33 -9.88
C HIS A 127 -4.84 -18.00 -9.19
N VAL A 128 -3.99 -17.01 -9.45
CA VAL A 128 -4.18 -15.64 -8.97
C VAL A 128 -5.53 -15.12 -9.48
N GLN A 129 -6.21 -14.32 -8.67
CA GLN A 129 -7.48 -13.69 -9.04
C GLN A 129 -7.37 -13.04 -10.43
N PRO A 130 -8.30 -13.32 -11.38
CA PRO A 130 -8.16 -12.91 -12.78
C PRO A 130 -7.91 -11.41 -13.00
N LYS A 131 -8.62 -10.54 -12.26
CA LYS A 131 -8.40 -9.09 -12.31
C LYS A 131 -7.01 -8.63 -11.88
N HIS A 132 -6.25 -9.49 -11.20
CA HIS A 132 -4.85 -9.24 -10.89
C HIS A 132 -3.90 -9.90 -11.89
N ALA A 133 -4.33 -10.96 -12.57
CA ALA A 133 -3.52 -11.61 -13.60
C ALA A 133 -3.22 -10.67 -14.77
N LEU A 134 -4.19 -9.85 -15.17
CA LEU A 134 -4.04 -8.91 -16.30
C LEU A 134 -2.85 -7.95 -16.15
N TRP A 135 -2.61 -7.44 -14.95
CA TRP A 135 -1.52 -6.50 -14.68
C TRP A 135 -0.29 -7.17 -14.06
N LEU A 136 -0.40 -8.41 -13.59
CA LEU A 136 0.74 -9.14 -13.01
C LEU A 136 1.46 -10.01 -14.05
N ALA A 137 0.73 -10.60 -15.00
CA ALA A 137 1.32 -11.50 -15.98
C ALA A 137 2.40 -10.82 -16.84
N PRO A 138 2.27 -9.55 -17.27
CA PRO A 138 3.35 -8.82 -17.94
C PRO A 138 4.62 -8.62 -17.10
N LEU A 139 4.54 -8.80 -15.77
CA LEU A 139 5.67 -8.68 -14.84
C LEU A 139 6.32 -10.04 -14.54
N LEU A 140 5.62 -11.13 -14.88
CA LEU A 140 6.06 -12.50 -14.68
C LEU A 140 6.49 -13.18 -16.00
N GLY A 141 6.06 -12.65 -17.16
CA GLY A 141 6.42 -13.09 -18.51
C GLY A 141 7.07 -11.96 -19.31
N GLY A 142 8.20 -12.24 -19.95
CA GLY A 142 9.23 -11.24 -20.26
C GLY A 142 9.05 -10.42 -21.54
N ARG A 143 9.59 -9.19 -21.48
CA ARG A 143 10.43 -8.69 -22.57
C ARG A 143 11.89 -9.19 -22.47
N ASP A 144 12.35 -9.65 -21.29
CA ASP A 144 13.76 -10.05 -21.06
C ASP A 144 13.97 -11.26 -20.10
N GLY A 145 12.99 -12.15 -19.95
CA GLY A 145 13.19 -13.42 -19.23
C GLY A 145 13.49 -13.36 -17.71
N ARG A 146 13.33 -12.20 -17.05
CA ARG A 146 13.54 -12.06 -15.59
C ARG A 146 12.24 -11.78 -14.84
N PRO A 147 11.86 -12.57 -13.82
CA PRO A 147 10.68 -12.27 -13.02
C PRO A 147 10.95 -11.09 -12.08
N ALA A 148 10.26 -9.97 -12.32
CA ALA A 148 10.25 -8.81 -11.44
C ALA A 148 9.57 -9.11 -10.10
N ALA A 149 8.51 -9.93 -10.12
CA ALA A 149 7.65 -10.18 -8.97
C ALA A 149 7.72 -11.64 -8.47
N SER A 150 7.56 -11.83 -7.17
CA SER A 150 7.40 -13.16 -6.55
C SER A 150 6.16 -13.22 -5.68
N LEU A 151 5.48 -14.38 -5.69
CA LEU A 151 4.30 -14.63 -4.88
C LEU A 151 4.68 -15.39 -3.59
N ARG A 152 4.19 -14.91 -2.44
CA ARG A 152 4.36 -15.54 -1.12
C ARG A 152 3.00 -15.85 -0.50
N LEU A 153 2.94 -16.94 0.26
CA LEU A 153 1.79 -17.26 1.11
C LEU A 153 1.65 -16.23 2.24
N VAL A 154 0.44 -15.72 2.43
CA VAL A 154 0.12 -14.73 3.48
C VAL A 154 -0.83 -15.27 4.50
N GLU A 155 -1.74 -16.13 4.10
CA GLU A 155 -2.71 -16.68 5.03
C GLU A 155 -3.46 -17.83 4.36
N VAL A 156 -3.75 -18.84 5.16
CA VAL A 156 -4.78 -19.82 4.84
C VAL A 156 -6.03 -19.41 5.60
N THR A 157 -7.08 -19.08 4.87
CA THR A 157 -8.35 -18.59 5.44
C THR A 157 -9.31 -19.74 5.68
N GLY A 158 -10.24 -19.58 6.62
CA GLY A 158 -11.21 -20.61 7.00
C GLY A 158 -10.77 -21.49 8.18
N LEU A 159 -9.57 -21.27 8.73
CA LEU A 159 -9.03 -22.05 9.86
C LEU A 159 -9.88 -21.92 11.13
N GLY A 160 -10.41 -20.73 11.44
CA GLY A 160 -11.30 -20.55 12.60
C GLY A 160 -12.59 -21.37 12.50
N ARG A 161 -13.28 -21.30 11.35
CA ARG A 161 -14.50 -22.11 11.11
C ARG A 161 -14.21 -23.61 11.13
N ARG A 162 -13.03 -24.02 10.67
CA ARG A 162 -12.58 -25.41 10.75
C ARG A 162 -12.38 -25.86 12.21
N ALA A 163 -11.76 -25.02 13.03
CA ALA A 163 -11.56 -25.30 14.46
C ALA A 163 -12.90 -25.47 15.20
N GLU A 164 -13.96 -24.80 14.73
CA GLU A 164 -15.34 -24.98 15.19
C GLU A 164 -16.03 -26.26 14.66
N GLY A 165 -15.32 -27.13 13.92
CA GLY A 165 -15.87 -28.36 13.34
C GLY A 165 -16.82 -28.13 12.15
N ARG A 166 -16.90 -26.90 11.62
CA ARG A 166 -17.80 -26.58 10.50
C ARG A 166 -17.17 -26.97 9.15
N PRO A 167 -17.95 -27.54 8.22
CA PRO A 167 -17.49 -27.76 6.85
C PRO A 167 -17.02 -26.45 6.22
N VAL A 168 -15.77 -26.40 5.76
CA VAL A 168 -15.19 -25.19 5.17
C VAL A 168 -14.21 -25.56 4.06
N THR A 169 -14.27 -24.81 2.96
CA THR A 169 -13.20 -24.80 1.95
C THR A 169 -12.17 -23.77 2.37
N LEU A 170 -10.93 -24.22 2.58
CA LEU A 170 -9.82 -23.33 2.92
C LEU A 170 -9.47 -22.45 1.73
N GLY A 171 -9.36 -21.15 1.99
CA GLY A 171 -8.93 -20.15 1.00
C GLY A 171 -7.45 -19.81 1.17
N VAL A 172 -6.84 -19.21 0.15
CA VAL A 172 -5.43 -18.80 0.21
C VAL A 172 -5.28 -17.32 -0.18
N ASN A 173 -4.79 -16.53 0.76
CA ASN A 173 -4.34 -15.16 0.52
C ASN A 173 -2.85 -15.17 0.20
N VAL A 174 -2.46 -14.40 -0.81
CA VAL A 174 -1.07 -14.31 -1.29
C VAL A 174 -0.63 -12.86 -1.39
N ARG A 175 0.68 -12.63 -1.25
CA ARG A 175 1.31 -11.32 -1.42
C ARG A 175 2.26 -11.41 -2.61
N MET A 176 2.23 -10.35 -3.39
CA MET A 176 3.17 -10.15 -4.49
C MET A 176 4.23 -9.18 -4.00
N THR A 177 5.49 -9.56 -4.10
CA THR A 177 6.65 -8.77 -3.67
C THR A 177 7.59 -8.56 -4.85
N GLY A 178 8.49 -7.58 -4.79
CA GLY A 178 9.45 -7.31 -5.88
C GLY A 178 8.92 -6.35 -6.96
N ILE A 179 7.75 -5.74 -6.75
CA ILE A 179 7.13 -4.81 -7.69
C ILE A 179 7.83 -3.43 -7.77
N ALA A 180 8.96 -3.25 -7.09
CA ALA A 180 9.78 -2.03 -7.19
C ALA A 180 10.28 -1.73 -8.60
N SER A 181 10.39 -2.76 -9.45
CA SER A 181 10.82 -2.67 -10.85
C SER A 181 9.72 -2.21 -11.81
N ILE A 182 8.46 -2.08 -11.34
CA ILE A 182 7.38 -1.53 -12.14
C ILE A 182 7.68 -0.04 -12.38
N GLY A 183 7.98 0.30 -13.63
CA GLY A 183 8.24 1.68 -14.07
C GLY A 183 9.68 1.98 -14.52
N SER A 184 10.68 1.18 -14.12
CA SER A 184 12.07 1.38 -14.58
C SER A 184 12.25 1.17 -16.09
N HIS A 185 11.29 0.49 -16.74
CA HIS A 185 11.25 0.25 -18.19
C HIS A 185 10.27 1.17 -18.93
N ALA A 186 9.50 2.01 -18.22
CA ALA A 186 8.55 2.96 -18.82
C ALA A 186 9.11 4.39 -18.86
N ALA A 187 10.00 4.74 -17.93
CA ALA A 187 10.65 6.05 -17.84
C ALA A 187 11.64 6.38 -18.97
N ALA A 188 11.81 5.50 -19.95
CA ALA A 188 12.74 5.72 -21.06
C ALA A 188 12.14 6.57 -22.20
N ASN A 189 10.86 6.97 -22.18
CA ASN A 189 10.27 7.62 -23.35
C ASN A 189 9.42 8.88 -23.18
N ASP A 190 9.04 9.31 -21.98
CA ASP A 190 8.14 10.48 -21.86
C ASP A 190 8.79 11.57 -20.99
N GLY A 191 9.31 12.60 -21.66
CA GLY A 191 9.74 13.84 -21.04
C GLY A 191 8.55 14.68 -20.58
N GLY A 192 8.59 15.15 -19.33
CA GLY A 192 7.57 16.06 -18.76
C GLY A 192 6.68 15.41 -17.71
N GLY A 193 7.26 14.80 -16.66
CA GLY A 193 6.52 14.08 -15.63
C GLY A 193 5.78 14.99 -14.65
N GLU A 194 4.44 14.92 -14.66
CA GLU A 194 3.61 15.31 -13.53
C GLU A 194 3.91 14.38 -12.34
N ARG A 195 4.21 14.94 -11.17
CA ARG A 195 4.52 14.13 -9.97
C ARG A 195 3.34 13.20 -9.65
N PRO A 196 3.58 11.92 -9.32
CA PRO A 196 2.50 11.02 -8.93
C PRO A 196 1.73 11.55 -7.72
N ALA A 197 0.40 11.60 -7.81
CA ALA A 197 -0.45 12.11 -6.75
C ALA A 197 -0.30 11.29 -5.45
N VAL A 198 -0.04 11.97 -4.33
CA VAL A 198 0.04 11.33 -3.00
C VAL A 198 -1.35 10.78 -2.63
N LEU A 199 -1.43 9.48 -2.38
CA LEU A 199 -2.71 8.80 -2.15
C LEU A 199 -3.11 8.74 -0.66
N ALA A 200 -2.15 8.88 0.26
CA ALA A 200 -2.37 8.93 1.70
C ALA A 200 -1.18 9.52 2.45
N VAL A 201 -1.42 9.99 3.66
CA VAL A 201 -0.38 10.38 4.62
C VAL A 201 -0.44 9.46 5.83
N ARG A 202 0.70 8.85 6.20
CA ARG A 202 0.84 8.13 7.47
C ARG A 202 1.47 9.05 8.49
N LEU A 203 0.93 9.01 9.70
CA LEU A 203 1.45 9.65 10.91
C LEU A 203 1.86 8.54 11.87
N TRP A 204 3.04 8.63 12.48
CA TRP A 204 3.51 7.69 13.51
C TRP A 204 4.50 8.38 14.45
N ARG A 205 4.74 7.79 15.62
CA ARG A 205 5.84 8.21 16.50
C ARG A 205 6.94 7.17 16.47
N ASP A 206 8.19 7.63 16.41
CA ASP A 206 9.36 6.78 16.59
C ASP A 206 9.46 6.33 18.06
N ALA A 207 10.38 5.42 18.37
CA ALA A 207 10.55 4.86 19.71
C ALA A 207 10.89 5.91 20.79
N ASP A 208 11.45 7.04 20.38
CA ASP A 208 11.77 8.21 21.22
C ASP A 208 10.58 9.18 21.39
N GLY A 209 9.42 8.88 20.80
CA GLY A 209 8.23 9.73 20.82
C GLY A 209 8.18 10.82 19.74
N THR A 210 9.22 10.92 18.90
CA THR A 210 9.30 11.89 17.81
C THR A 210 8.21 11.63 16.78
N ALA A 211 7.39 12.65 16.51
CA ALA A 211 6.32 12.57 15.52
C ALA A 211 6.87 12.63 14.09
N ARG A 212 6.42 11.70 13.27
CA ARG A 212 6.78 11.56 11.86
C ARG A 212 5.55 11.52 10.98
N MET A 213 5.73 11.97 9.75
CA MET A 213 4.72 11.90 8.69
C MET A 213 5.36 11.53 7.35
N THR A 214 4.61 10.94 6.43
CA THR A 214 5.12 10.59 5.08
C THR A 214 5.12 11.76 4.10
N CYS A 215 4.46 12.88 4.41
CA CYS A 215 4.54 14.10 3.62
C CYS A 215 5.47 15.13 4.28
N PRO A 216 5.92 16.18 3.58
CA PRO A 216 6.68 17.26 4.19
C PRO A 216 5.84 18.00 5.26
N HIS A 217 6.50 18.40 6.35
CA HIS A 217 5.90 19.31 7.33
C HIS A 217 6.05 20.76 6.84
N VAL A 218 4.92 21.41 6.54
CA VAL A 218 4.90 22.80 6.08
C VAL A 218 4.55 23.72 7.25
N ALA A 219 5.58 24.12 7.99
CA ALA A 219 5.47 24.91 9.22
C ALA A 219 4.81 26.28 8.95
N ARG A 220 3.82 26.62 9.78
CA ARG A 220 3.16 27.95 9.81
C ARG A 220 2.92 28.42 11.23
N HIS A 221 2.45 27.53 12.10
CA HIS A 221 2.08 27.81 13.48
C HIS A 221 3.06 27.23 14.49
N SER A 222 3.84 26.20 14.12
CA SER A 222 4.76 25.50 15.01
C SER A 222 6.02 25.01 14.24
N PRO A 223 7.23 25.43 14.65
CA PRO A 223 8.46 24.93 14.03
C PRO A 223 8.87 23.53 14.54
N THR A 224 8.22 23.00 15.59
CA THR A 224 8.66 21.80 16.33
C THR A 224 8.23 20.47 15.70
N GLY A 225 7.81 20.48 14.44
CA GLY A 225 7.32 19.30 13.73
C GLY A 225 5.84 18.99 14.00
N PRO A 226 5.28 18.00 13.30
CA PRO A 226 3.86 17.70 13.38
C PRO A 226 3.45 17.12 14.71
N GLN A 227 2.21 17.39 15.10
CA GLN A 227 1.60 16.81 16.29
C GLN A 227 0.14 16.44 16.00
N TRP A 228 -0.44 15.55 16.80
CA TRP A 228 -1.84 15.12 16.69
C TRP A 228 -2.34 14.54 18.01
N GLY A 229 -3.64 14.27 18.10
CA GLY A 229 -4.29 13.71 19.29
C GLY A 229 -4.58 14.75 20.38
N TYR A 230 -4.50 16.04 20.04
CA TYR A 230 -4.95 17.17 20.86
C TYR A 230 -5.18 18.41 19.97
N ARG A 231 -5.73 19.50 20.53
CA ARG A 231 -5.89 20.78 19.82
C ARG A 231 -4.70 21.71 20.07
N GLY A 232 -4.26 22.45 19.05
CA GLY A 232 -3.20 23.45 19.19
C GLY A 232 -2.49 23.77 17.88
N SER A 233 -1.37 24.49 17.96
CA SER A 233 -0.57 24.92 16.80
C SER A 233 0.14 23.77 16.08
N GLY A 234 0.72 22.81 16.80
CA GLY A 234 1.33 21.61 16.20
C GLY A 234 0.34 20.75 15.40
N PRO A 235 -0.86 20.46 15.95
CA PRO A 235 -1.96 19.84 15.21
C PRO A 235 -2.44 20.66 14.00
N ALA A 236 -2.44 22.00 14.08
CA ALA A 236 -2.83 22.85 12.97
C ALA A 236 -1.86 22.73 11.79
N ASP A 237 -0.56 22.69 12.05
CA ASP A 237 0.45 22.48 11.01
C ASP A 237 0.44 21.05 10.45
N CYS A 238 0.15 20.06 11.30
CA CYS A 238 -0.07 18.69 10.84
C CYS A 238 -1.27 18.61 9.88
N ALA A 239 -2.41 19.22 10.23
CA ALA A 239 -3.59 19.28 9.38
C ALA A 239 -3.30 19.94 8.03
N ARG A 240 -2.63 21.09 8.05
CA ARG A 240 -2.28 21.84 6.84
C ARG A 240 -1.34 21.05 5.94
N SER A 241 -0.30 20.45 6.50
CA SER A 241 0.68 19.63 5.77
C SER A 241 0.02 18.41 5.11
N VAL A 242 -0.90 17.76 5.83
CA VAL A 242 -1.66 16.62 5.30
C VAL A 242 -2.57 17.04 4.14
N LEU A 243 -3.28 18.17 4.25
CA LEU A 243 -4.14 18.62 3.16
C LEU A 243 -3.33 19.06 1.93
N LEU A 244 -2.24 19.80 2.11
CA LEU A 244 -1.35 20.20 1.01
C LEU A 244 -0.74 19.01 0.26
N ALA A 245 -0.58 17.87 0.94
CA ALA A 245 -0.15 16.65 0.30
C ALA A 245 -1.27 15.96 -0.51
N LEU A 246 -2.54 16.11 -0.12
CA LEU A 246 -3.64 15.28 -0.64
C LEU A 246 -4.60 16.02 -1.57
N VAL A 247 -4.67 17.34 -1.50
CA VAL A 247 -5.54 18.20 -2.30
C VAL A 247 -4.77 19.44 -2.77
N ASP A 248 -5.36 20.26 -3.63
CA ASP A 248 -4.77 21.52 -4.06
C ASP A 248 -4.64 22.52 -2.91
N GLU A 249 -3.74 23.50 -3.08
CA GLU A 249 -3.40 24.48 -2.05
C GLU A 249 -4.60 25.33 -1.62
N ALA A 250 -5.45 25.76 -2.55
CA ALA A 250 -6.61 26.59 -2.22
C ALA A 250 -7.58 25.84 -1.30
N THR A 251 -7.88 24.58 -1.63
CA THR A 251 -8.69 23.70 -0.78
C THR A 251 -8.02 23.45 0.58
N ALA A 252 -6.71 23.21 0.60
CA ALA A 252 -5.98 22.97 1.84
C ALA A 252 -6.04 24.17 2.80
N GLU A 253 -5.79 25.37 2.29
CA GLU A 253 -5.81 26.62 3.05
C GLU A 253 -7.20 26.96 3.60
N ALA A 254 -8.26 26.69 2.83
CA ALA A 254 -9.62 26.95 3.25
C ALA A 254 -10.08 26.03 4.40
N HIS A 255 -9.58 24.79 4.45
CA HIS A 255 -10.19 23.74 5.29
C HIS A 255 -9.31 23.21 6.43
N TYR A 256 -8.02 23.54 6.50
CA TYR A 256 -7.12 22.89 7.47
C TYR A 256 -7.49 23.11 8.95
N GLN A 257 -8.13 24.23 9.29
CA GLN A 257 -8.55 24.49 10.68
C GLN A 257 -9.70 23.57 11.10
N ALA A 258 -10.71 23.40 10.24
CA ALA A 258 -11.79 22.45 10.49
C ALA A 258 -11.26 21.01 10.49
N PHE A 259 -10.40 20.67 9.53
CA PHE A 259 -9.77 19.35 9.44
C PHE A 259 -8.92 19.00 10.68
N LYS A 260 -8.25 20.01 11.25
CA LYS A 260 -7.52 19.87 12.51
C LYS A 260 -8.45 19.43 13.63
N ASP A 261 -9.58 20.10 13.81
CA ASP A 261 -10.50 19.83 14.92
C ASP A 261 -11.26 18.52 14.75
N ASP A 262 -11.69 18.20 13.53
CA ASP A 262 -12.50 17.02 13.22
C ASP A 262 -11.69 15.72 13.14
N VAL A 263 -10.43 15.81 12.67
CA VAL A 263 -9.64 14.64 12.30
C VAL A 263 -8.34 14.58 13.11
N ILE A 264 -7.47 15.58 12.98
CA ILE A 264 -6.10 15.51 13.55
C ILE A 264 -6.12 15.52 15.09
N ALA A 265 -7.00 16.30 15.71
CA ALA A 265 -7.07 16.45 17.16
C ALA A 265 -7.58 15.19 17.87
N VAL A 266 -8.32 14.32 17.17
CA VAL A 266 -8.91 13.09 17.73
C VAL A 266 -8.18 11.82 17.31
N LEU A 267 -7.06 11.95 16.58
CA LEU A 267 -6.27 10.79 16.17
C LEU A 267 -5.68 10.03 17.38
N PRO A 268 -5.55 8.69 17.28
CA PRO A 268 -4.78 7.93 18.25
C PRO A 268 -3.35 8.46 18.40
N LYS A 269 -2.86 8.52 19.64
CA LYS A 269 -1.51 9.06 19.94
C LYS A 269 -0.38 8.32 19.20
N HIS A 270 -0.54 7.02 18.95
CA HIS A 270 0.43 6.19 18.22
C HIS A 270 0.48 6.47 16.71
N GLY A 271 -0.52 7.19 16.17
CA GLY A 271 -0.58 7.57 14.76
C GLY A 271 -1.75 6.94 14.02
N ALA A 272 -1.88 7.32 12.75
CA ALA A 272 -2.96 6.91 11.87
C ALA A 272 -2.53 7.00 10.41
N VAL A 273 -3.33 6.42 9.52
CA VAL A 273 -3.21 6.64 8.07
C VAL A 273 -4.42 7.44 7.60
N ILE A 274 -4.16 8.61 7.02
CA ILE A 274 -5.16 9.50 6.45
C ILE A 274 -5.20 9.30 4.95
N GLN A 275 -6.33 8.86 4.43
CA GLN A 275 -6.51 8.49 3.03
C GLN A 275 -7.02 9.69 2.22
N ARG A 276 -6.53 9.91 1.00
CA ARG A 276 -7.04 10.96 0.10
C ARG A 276 -8.55 10.84 -0.11
N THR A 277 -9.06 9.63 -0.31
CA THR A 277 -10.50 9.37 -0.48
C THR A 277 -11.32 9.72 0.76
N ALA A 278 -10.75 9.58 1.95
CA ALA A 278 -11.41 9.94 3.19
C ALA A 278 -11.42 11.47 3.39
N VAL A 279 -10.35 12.17 2.98
CA VAL A 279 -10.31 13.64 2.94
C VAL A 279 -11.34 14.18 1.95
N LEU A 280 -11.44 13.60 0.75
CA LEU A 280 -12.45 14.01 -0.24
C LEU A 280 -13.89 13.78 0.25
N ALA A 281 -14.15 12.67 0.95
CA ALA A 281 -15.46 12.42 1.55
C ALA A 281 -15.78 13.44 2.68
N TRP A 282 -14.80 13.74 3.52
CA TRP A 282 -14.92 14.76 4.58
C TRP A 282 -15.18 16.16 3.99
N LEU A 283 -14.46 16.55 2.94
CA LEU A 283 -14.69 17.81 2.21
C LEU A 283 -16.09 17.87 1.58
N ALA A 284 -16.63 16.72 1.13
CA ALA A 284 -17.98 16.62 0.58
C ALA A 284 -19.10 16.59 1.64
N GLY A 285 -18.77 16.74 2.93
CA GLY A 285 -19.74 16.72 4.03
C GLY A 285 -20.34 15.34 4.30
N GLN A 286 -19.75 14.27 3.76
CA GLN A 286 -20.14 12.89 4.06
C GLN A 286 -19.35 12.46 5.31
N THR A 287 -20.06 11.95 6.33
CA THR A 287 -19.63 11.64 7.70
C THR A 287 -18.15 11.24 7.90
N THR A 288 -17.61 11.64 9.07
CA THR A 288 -16.24 11.48 9.61
C THR A 288 -15.38 10.37 8.96
N PRO A 289 -14.15 10.70 8.50
CA PRO A 289 -13.26 9.74 7.84
C PRO A 289 -13.03 8.52 8.75
N ALA A 290 -13.19 7.32 8.20
CA ALA A 290 -12.90 6.09 8.93
C ALA A 290 -11.40 6.01 9.27
N LEU A 291 -11.04 6.49 10.45
CA LEU A 291 -9.69 6.44 11.00
C LEU A 291 -9.34 5.00 11.35
N ARG A 292 -8.30 4.45 10.74
CA ARG A 292 -7.74 3.16 11.12
C ARG A 292 -6.48 3.40 11.96
N SER A 293 -6.48 2.87 13.17
CA SER A 293 -5.30 2.86 14.05
C SER A 293 -4.09 2.25 13.35
N ALA A 294 -2.95 2.94 13.46
CA ALA A 294 -1.66 2.38 13.08
C ALA A 294 -1.18 1.47 14.22
N ALA A 295 -1.57 0.20 14.20
CA ALA A 295 -0.92 -0.83 15.02
C ALA A 295 0.49 -1.11 14.47
#